data_AF-A0A1Y4SIR6-F1
#
_entry.id   AF-A0A1Y4SIR6-F1
#
_cell.length_a   1.000
_cell.length_b   1.000
_cell.length_c   1.000
_cell.angle_alpha   90.00
_cell.angle_beta   90.00
_cell.angle_gamma   90.00
#
_symmetry.space_group_name_H-M   'P 1'
#
loop_
_entity.id
_entity.type
_entity.pdbx_description
1 polymer ?
#
loop_
_entity_poly.entity_id
_entity_poly.type
_entity_poly.pdbx_seq_one_letter_code
_entity_poly.pdbx_strand_id
1 'polypeptide(L)'
;MSDENSFKMILQNDDKKVYIDLSKGYNYVSNSLNKLGYYPYDVKFAHVRFKFTHQSNENLKYLAQIVDKDDYIMDVFRAYQYLKHEKGFDKHLSVLIKTQQVHSIKDILLQGNLYQLYNNNKNNNIPNPQKLKLEDIRFQEITIFNKPALFTPYRIDSKSLLKGVYKYECQHDDNQDGIITMIGKCIHVNFWGTILTTKKIGLHHGYRNVDEIKDMLFADARSISLHDYLKKYPIVKSNHSR
;
A
#
# COMPACT_ATOMS: atom_id res chain seq x y z
N MET A 1 -26.17 -12.00 5.63
CA MET A 1 -24.69 -12.05 5.69
C MET A 1 -24.31 -11.68 7.11
N SER A 2 -23.57 -12.53 7.83
CA SER A 2 -23.30 -12.32 9.25
C SER A 2 -22.46 -11.05 9.46
N ASP A 3 -22.84 -10.27 10.46
CA ASP A 3 -22.40 -8.90 10.73
C ASP A 3 -21.03 -8.88 11.44
N GLU A 4 -20.07 -9.77 11.10
CA GLU A 4 -18.99 -10.17 12.02
C GLU A 4 -17.64 -9.40 11.87
N ASN A 5 -17.40 -8.65 10.77
CA ASN A 5 -16.15 -7.86 10.54
C ASN A 5 -16.37 -6.46 9.88
N SER A 6 -17.46 -5.78 10.23
CA SER A 6 -17.85 -4.52 9.61
C SER A 6 -17.28 -3.30 10.36
N PHE A 7 -16.76 -2.30 9.60
CA PHE A 7 -16.12 -1.08 10.12
C PHE A 7 -16.66 0.19 9.42
N LYS A 8 -17.89 0.59 9.78
CA LYS A 8 -18.68 1.63 9.10
C LYS A 8 -18.44 3.03 9.66
N MET A 9 -18.41 4.04 8.79
CA MET A 9 -18.39 5.47 9.05
C MET A 9 -19.31 6.28 8.09
N ILE A 10 -19.48 7.54 8.41
CA ILE A 10 -20.01 8.59 7.54
C ILE A 10 -18.90 9.62 7.35
N LEU A 11 -18.89 10.34 6.23
CA LEU A 11 -17.99 11.44 5.88
C LEU A 11 -18.77 12.55 5.17
N GLN A 12 -18.55 13.83 5.46
CA GLN A 12 -19.35 14.92 4.88
C GLN A 12 -18.62 16.27 4.80
N ASN A 13 -18.59 16.94 3.66
CA ASN A 13 -18.20 18.35 3.57
C ASN A 13 -19.43 19.28 3.48
N ASP A 14 -19.24 20.59 3.29
CA ASP A 14 -20.32 21.59 3.33
C ASP A 14 -21.41 21.36 2.28
N ASP A 15 -21.08 20.69 1.16
CA ASP A 15 -21.99 20.43 0.04
C ASP A 15 -22.43 18.97 -0.11
N LYS A 16 -21.65 18.00 0.41
CA LYS A 16 -21.78 16.57 0.07
C LYS A 16 -21.52 15.67 1.27
N LYS A 17 -22.27 14.56 1.33
CA LYS A 17 -22.15 13.52 2.36
C LYS A 17 -22.00 12.15 1.72
N VAL A 18 -21.09 11.33 2.23
CA VAL A 18 -20.87 9.95 1.83
C VAL A 18 -20.84 9.05 3.07
N TYR A 19 -21.23 7.79 2.92
CA TYR A 19 -21.20 6.79 3.98
C TYR A 19 -20.09 5.82 3.61
N ILE A 20 -19.00 5.78 4.36
CA ILE A 20 -17.86 4.89 4.10
C ILE A 20 -17.95 3.68 5.03
N ASP A 21 -17.61 2.49 4.61
CA ASP A 21 -17.29 1.40 5.53
C ASP A 21 -15.93 0.88 5.09
N LEU A 22 -14.93 0.94 5.97
CA LEU A 22 -13.52 0.64 5.63
C LEU A 22 -13.27 -0.82 5.40
N SER A 23 -14.22 -1.65 5.87
CA SER A 23 -14.29 -3.01 5.39
C SER A 23 -14.39 -3.11 3.87
N LYS A 24 -14.71 -1.99 3.21
CA LYS A 24 -14.94 -1.90 1.79
C LYS A 24 -13.75 -1.48 0.90
N GLY A 25 -12.52 -1.13 1.35
CA GLY A 25 -11.37 -1.08 0.39
C GLY A 25 -10.54 0.22 0.25
N TYR A 26 -9.26 0.14 -0.20
CA TYR A 26 -8.40 1.27 -0.64
C TYR A 26 -9.25 2.09 -1.59
N ASN A 27 -9.72 1.51 -2.68
CA ASN A 27 -10.53 2.22 -3.65
C ASN A 27 -11.91 2.71 -3.22
N TYR A 28 -12.62 1.93 -2.41
CA TYR A 28 -13.96 2.32 -1.97
C TYR A 28 -13.86 3.56 -1.13
N VAL A 29 -12.84 3.54 -0.29
CA VAL A 29 -12.39 4.71 0.36
C VAL A 29 -12.10 5.73 -0.73
N SER A 30 -11.05 5.55 -1.51
CA SER A 30 -10.56 6.39 -2.59
C SER A 30 -11.61 7.14 -3.44
N ASN A 31 -12.72 6.50 -3.79
CA ASN A 31 -13.79 7.09 -4.58
C ASN A 31 -14.89 7.77 -3.78
N SER A 32 -15.14 7.25 -2.58
CA SER A 32 -15.91 8.03 -1.63
C SER A 32 -15.18 9.35 -1.36
N LEU A 33 -13.84 9.32 -1.40
CA LEU A 33 -13.05 10.52 -1.45
C LEU A 33 -13.27 11.31 -2.76
N ASN A 34 -13.23 10.66 -3.93
CA ASN A 34 -13.45 11.36 -5.21
C ASN A 34 -14.81 12.05 -5.31
N LYS A 35 -15.88 11.48 -4.71
CA LYS A 35 -17.23 12.07 -4.68
C LYS A 35 -17.30 13.33 -3.86
N LEU A 36 -16.52 13.36 -2.79
CA LEU A 36 -16.28 14.54 -2.00
C LEU A 36 -15.35 15.54 -2.71
N GLY A 37 -14.72 15.13 -3.83
CA GLY A 37 -13.83 15.96 -4.65
C GLY A 37 -12.34 15.64 -4.44
N TYR A 38 -12.02 14.45 -3.96
CA TYR A 38 -10.67 14.12 -3.51
C TYR A 38 -10.09 12.87 -4.15
N TYR A 39 -8.82 12.92 -4.55
CA TYR A 39 -8.21 11.80 -5.21
C TYR A 39 -8.06 10.57 -4.30
N PRO A 40 -8.00 9.39 -4.92
CA PRO A 40 -8.25 8.17 -4.24
C PRO A 40 -7.10 7.65 -3.38
N TYR A 41 -5.89 7.76 -3.89
CA TYR A 41 -4.71 7.60 -3.05
C TYR A 41 -4.56 8.82 -2.08
N ASP A 42 -5.59 9.69 -1.94
CA ASP A 42 -5.43 11.11 -1.62
C ASP A 42 -6.52 11.72 -0.67
N VAL A 43 -7.10 10.96 0.28
CA VAL A 43 -7.97 11.58 1.33
C VAL A 43 -8.02 10.98 2.72
N LYS A 44 -8.44 11.88 3.64
CA LYS A 44 -8.53 11.75 5.10
C LYS A 44 -9.93 11.97 5.69
N PHE A 45 -10.10 11.44 6.89
CA PHE A 45 -11.33 11.50 7.69
C PHE A 45 -11.75 12.88 8.22
N ALA A 46 -10.93 13.92 8.10
CA ALA A 46 -11.21 15.27 8.62
C ALA A 46 -11.59 16.25 7.51
N HIS A 47 -11.29 15.91 6.25
CA HIS A 47 -11.76 16.61 5.03
C HIS A 47 -13.29 16.52 4.86
N VAL A 48 -13.91 15.98 5.89
CA VAL A 48 -15.20 15.36 5.93
C VAL A 48 -15.57 15.31 7.41
N ARG A 49 -16.70 15.88 7.80
CA ARG A 49 -17.35 15.56 9.07
C ARG A 49 -17.63 14.06 9.07
N PHE A 50 -17.04 13.34 10.01
CA PHE A 50 -17.10 11.89 10.03
C PHE A 50 -17.77 11.34 11.28
N LYS A 51 -18.28 10.13 11.17
CA LYS A 51 -18.83 9.39 12.32
C LYS A 51 -18.79 7.91 12.05
N PHE A 52 -18.15 7.13 12.91
CA PHE A 52 -18.30 5.67 12.85
C PHE A 52 -19.71 5.23 13.25
N THR A 53 -20.33 4.36 12.46
CA THR A 53 -21.73 3.94 12.64
C THR A 53 -21.91 2.48 13.01
N HIS A 54 -20.88 1.64 12.88
CA HIS A 54 -20.96 0.23 13.25
C HIS A 54 -19.56 -0.42 13.30
N GLN A 55 -19.29 -1.21 14.35
CA GLN A 55 -18.11 -2.06 14.53
C GLN A 55 -18.55 -3.42 15.08
N SER A 56 -18.20 -4.49 14.39
CA SER A 56 -18.78 -5.81 14.65
C SER A 56 -18.09 -6.66 15.72
N ASN A 57 -16.82 -6.38 16.02
CA ASN A 57 -16.02 -7.15 16.99
C ASN A 57 -15.09 -6.25 17.80
N GLU A 58 -14.49 -6.81 18.85
CA GLU A 58 -13.66 -6.04 19.79
C GLU A 58 -12.40 -5.43 19.15
N ASN A 59 -11.76 -6.10 18.20
CA ASN A 59 -10.60 -5.54 17.49
C ASN A 59 -11.00 -4.42 16.53
N LEU A 60 -12.21 -4.45 15.96
CA LEU A 60 -12.74 -3.38 15.12
C LEU A 60 -13.38 -2.24 15.92
N LYS A 61 -13.91 -2.52 17.11
CA LYS A 61 -14.32 -1.50 18.08
C LYS A 61 -13.10 -0.77 18.58
N TYR A 62 -12.05 -1.52 18.90
CA TYR A 62 -10.75 -0.99 19.15
C TYR A 62 -10.26 -0.18 17.95
N LEU A 63 -10.34 -0.71 16.72
CA LEU A 63 -10.07 0.04 15.50
C LEU A 63 -10.88 1.35 15.40
N ALA A 64 -12.18 1.41 15.71
CA ALA A 64 -12.94 2.67 15.71
C ALA A 64 -12.49 3.65 16.77
N GLN A 65 -12.26 3.14 17.98
CA GLN A 65 -11.89 3.94 19.14
C GLN A 65 -10.52 4.57 18.92
N ILE A 66 -9.65 3.86 18.19
CA ILE A 66 -8.32 4.33 17.86
C ILE A 66 -8.23 5.03 16.51
N VAL A 67 -9.23 4.87 15.61
CA VAL A 67 -9.25 5.67 14.38
C VAL A 67 -9.62 7.08 14.71
N ASP A 68 -8.72 7.92 14.27
CA ASP A 68 -8.82 9.34 14.45
C ASP A 68 -9.34 10.00 13.17
N LYS A 69 -9.74 11.27 13.29
CA LYS A 69 -10.23 12.07 12.17
C LYS A 69 -9.16 12.29 11.09
N ASP A 70 -7.88 12.10 11.37
CA ASP A 70 -6.82 12.54 10.45
C ASP A 70 -6.19 11.42 9.60
N ASP A 71 -6.60 10.20 9.86
CA ASP A 71 -6.11 8.97 9.28
C ASP A 71 -6.43 8.92 7.76
N TYR A 72 -5.48 8.50 6.89
CA TYR A 72 -5.83 8.34 5.48
C TYR A 72 -6.86 7.27 5.47
N ILE A 73 -7.97 7.59 4.84
CA ILE A 73 -9.02 6.61 4.82
C ILE A 73 -8.47 5.33 4.13
N MET A 74 -7.45 5.48 3.27
CA MET A 74 -6.65 4.49 2.55
C MET A 74 -5.71 3.66 3.42
N ASP A 75 -5.27 4.21 4.54
CA ASP A 75 -4.36 3.58 5.48
C ASP A 75 -5.12 3.00 6.65
N VAL A 76 -6.18 3.68 7.08
CA VAL A 76 -7.21 3.04 7.89
C VAL A 76 -7.79 1.86 7.17
N PHE A 77 -7.98 1.99 5.86
CA PHE A 77 -8.19 0.85 5.02
C PHE A 77 -7.03 -0.13 5.10
N ARG A 78 -5.77 0.29 4.90
CA ARG A 78 -4.56 -0.57 4.98
C ARG A 78 -4.52 -1.31 6.33
N ALA A 79 -5.03 -0.78 7.42
CA ALA A 79 -4.90 -1.35 8.77
C ALA A 79 -6.03 -2.23 9.19
N TYR A 80 -7.23 -1.76 8.88
CA TYR A 80 -8.29 -2.69 8.64
C TYR A 80 -7.77 -3.87 7.78
N GLN A 81 -6.89 -3.66 6.79
CA GLN A 81 -6.28 -4.78 6.07
C GLN A 81 -5.46 -5.67 6.99
N TYR A 82 -4.41 -5.19 7.65
CA TYR A 82 -3.57 -6.14 8.38
C TYR A 82 -4.31 -6.81 9.55
N LEU A 83 -5.15 -6.11 10.34
CA LEU A 83 -5.96 -6.73 11.41
C LEU A 83 -6.84 -7.87 10.94
N LYS A 84 -7.41 -7.65 9.77
CA LYS A 84 -8.23 -8.66 9.12
C LYS A 84 -7.38 -9.72 8.44
N HIS A 85 -6.16 -9.40 7.99
CA HIS A 85 -5.48 -10.12 6.91
C HIS A 85 -4.11 -10.70 7.25
N GLU A 86 -3.59 -10.49 8.44
CA GLU A 86 -2.35 -11.11 8.86
C GLU A 86 -2.71 -12.19 9.89
N LYS A 87 -2.16 -13.41 9.77
CA LYS A 87 -2.85 -14.59 10.32
C LYS A 87 -2.50 -14.87 11.75
N GLY A 88 -3.47 -14.94 12.66
CA GLY A 88 -3.04 -14.86 14.04
C GLY A 88 -2.27 -13.57 14.24
N PHE A 89 -2.26 -12.63 13.29
CA PHE A 89 -2.06 -11.25 13.56
C PHE A 89 -3.29 -10.73 14.25
N ASP A 90 -4.50 -11.29 14.09
CA ASP A 90 -5.65 -10.98 14.95
C ASP A 90 -5.46 -11.48 16.39
N LYS A 91 -4.89 -12.68 16.58
CA LYS A 91 -4.61 -13.27 17.89
C LYS A 91 -3.31 -12.75 18.49
N HIS A 92 -2.29 -12.55 17.68
CA HIS A 92 -1.07 -11.82 18.01
C HIS A 92 -1.50 -10.43 18.37
N LEU A 93 -2.22 -9.70 17.53
CA LEU A 93 -2.86 -8.43 17.87
C LEU A 93 -3.69 -8.54 19.13
N SER A 94 -4.51 -9.57 19.36
CA SER A 94 -5.31 -9.66 20.58
C SER A 94 -4.43 -9.88 21.82
N VAL A 95 -3.34 -10.62 21.67
CA VAL A 95 -2.28 -10.76 22.68
C VAL A 95 -1.61 -9.41 22.87
N LEU A 96 -1.22 -8.75 21.78
CA LEU A 96 -0.63 -7.43 21.72
C LEU A 96 -1.56 -6.48 22.48
N ILE A 97 -2.80 -6.29 22.06
CA ILE A 97 -3.84 -5.51 22.74
C ILE A 97 -3.96 -5.84 24.25
N LYS A 98 -4.04 -7.10 24.67
CA LYS A 98 -4.21 -7.49 26.09
C LYS A 98 -2.98 -7.25 26.96
N THR A 99 -1.81 -7.51 26.40
CA THR A 99 -0.53 -7.11 26.99
C THR A 99 -0.21 -5.64 26.68
N GLN A 100 -1.19 -4.92 26.09
CA GLN A 100 -1.18 -3.49 25.75
C GLN A 100 -0.08 -3.07 24.73
N GLN A 101 -0.01 -3.67 23.53
CA GLN A 101 1.07 -3.60 22.50
C GLN A 101 0.63 -3.23 21.05
N VAL A 102 -0.65 -2.97 20.76
CA VAL A 102 -1.10 -2.29 19.50
C VAL A 102 -2.18 -1.29 19.86
N HIS A 103 -2.07 -0.05 19.38
CA HIS A 103 -3.00 1.04 19.71
C HIS A 103 -3.38 1.98 18.54
N SER A 104 -3.00 1.68 17.28
CA SER A 104 -3.33 2.49 16.09
C SER A 104 -3.39 1.70 14.76
N ILE A 105 -3.89 2.34 13.69
CA ILE A 105 -3.99 1.84 12.30
C ILE A 105 -2.66 1.44 11.69
N LYS A 106 -1.64 2.24 11.90
CA LYS A 106 -0.34 1.98 11.33
C LYS A 106 0.37 0.79 11.99
N ASP A 107 0.23 0.64 13.30
CA ASP A 107 0.83 -0.46 14.08
C ASP A 107 0.36 -1.83 13.59
N ILE A 108 -0.90 -1.80 13.21
CA ILE A 108 -1.58 -2.87 12.56
C ILE A 108 -0.93 -3.16 11.20
N LEU A 109 -0.56 -2.14 10.43
CA LEU A 109 0.16 -2.34 9.17
C LEU A 109 1.41 -3.14 9.36
N LEU A 110 2.22 -2.62 10.27
CA LEU A 110 3.58 -3.05 10.43
C LEU A 110 3.71 -4.39 11.03
N GLN A 111 2.93 -4.67 12.06
CA GLN A 111 2.90 -6.01 12.57
C GLN A 111 2.30 -6.98 11.57
N GLY A 112 1.56 -6.50 10.58
CA GLY A 112 1.24 -7.28 9.42
C GLY A 112 2.39 -7.49 8.42
N ASN A 113 3.14 -6.47 7.99
CA ASN A 113 4.35 -6.67 7.17
C ASN A 113 5.47 -7.42 7.91
N LEU A 114 5.54 -7.36 9.24
CA LEU A 114 6.52 -8.07 10.06
C LEU A 114 6.05 -9.45 10.42
N TYR A 115 4.76 -9.65 10.61
CA TYR A 115 4.18 -10.97 10.46
C TYR A 115 4.54 -11.54 9.05
N GLN A 116 4.52 -10.74 7.97
CA GLN A 116 5.09 -11.08 6.65
C GLN A 116 6.63 -11.11 6.58
N LEU A 117 7.38 -10.85 7.65
CA LEU A 117 8.85 -10.96 7.65
C LEU A 117 9.37 -11.93 8.71
N TYR A 118 8.55 -12.36 9.65
CA TYR A 118 9.00 -13.04 10.87
C TYR A 118 8.36 -14.41 11.13
N ASN A 119 7.11 -14.65 10.69
CA ASN A 119 6.87 -15.98 10.10
C ASN A 119 8.00 -16.24 9.13
N ASN A 120 8.26 -15.20 8.33
CA ASN A 120 9.25 -15.09 7.30
C ASN A 120 10.73 -15.09 7.77
N ASN A 121 11.09 -15.66 8.93
CA ASN A 121 12.50 -15.91 9.33
C ASN A 121 12.77 -16.75 10.62
N LYS A 122 11.81 -17.50 11.20
CA LYS A 122 12.03 -18.33 12.43
C LYS A 122 12.12 -19.84 12.20
N ASN A 123 12.74 -20.21 11.11
CA ASN A 123 13.90 -21.12 11.04
C ASN A 123 14.94 -20.35 10.20
N ASN A 124 16.10 -20.88 9.81
CA ASN A 124 16.91 -20.26 8.72
C ASN A 124 16.20 -20.29 7.35
N ASN A 125 14.89 -20.07 7.31
CA ASN A 125 14.05 -19.93 6.15
C ASN A 125 13.21 -18.69 6.37
N ILE A 126 13.41 -17.74 5.47
CA ILE A 126 12.48 -16.65 5.26
C ILE A 126 11.24 -17.25 4.60
N PRO A 127 10.06 -17.45 5.21
CA PRO A 127 8.92 -17.72 4.35
C PRO A 127 8.69 -16.59 3.38
N ASN A 128 8.12 -17.01 2.28
CA ASN A 128 8.02 -16.21 1.10
C ASN A 128 7.03 -15.06 1.42
N PRO A 129 7.39 -13.78 1.25
CA PRO A 129 6.37 -12.73 1.25
C PRO A 129 5.31 -13.14 0.23
N GLN A 130 4.02 -13.14 0.58
CA GLN A 130 2.99 -13.43 -0.41
C GLN A 130 3.20 -12.46 -1.58
N LYS A 131 3.44 -13.05 -2.75
CA LYS A 131 3.79 -12.34 -3.97
C LYS A 131 2.52 -11.68 -4.52
N LEU A 132 2.38 -10.38 -4.31
CA LEU A 132 1.31 -9.61 -4.94
C LEU A 132 1.57 -9.60 -6.46
N LYS A 133 0.57 -10.03 -7.27
CA LYS A 133 0.73 -10.18 -8.72
C LYS A 133 0.91 -8.83 -9.38
N LEU A 134 1.77 -8.83 -10.39
CA LEU A 134 2.23 -7.61 -11.01
C LEU A 134 1.09 -6.80 -11.60
N GLU A 135 0.19 -7.47 -12.29
CA GLU A 135 -0.98 -6.90 -12.94
C GLU A 135 -2.08 -6.41 -11.98
N ASP A 136 -2.10 -6.82 -10.69
CA ASP A 136 -3.21 -6.60 -9.70
C ASP A 136 -3.03 -5.40 -8.78
N ILE A 137 -1.91 -4.78 -9.01
CA ILE A 137 -1.39 -3.79 -8.15
C ILE A 137 -1.89 -2.47 -8.71
N ARG A 138 -2.51 -1.65 -7.85
CA ARG A 138 -2.76 -0.27 -8.22
C ARG A 138 -1.43 0.41 -8.28
N PHE A 139 -1.01 0.52 -9.52
CA PHE A 139 0.05 1.42 -9.80
C PHE A 139 -0.54 2.78 -9.84
N GLN A 140 -0.15 3.62 -8.91
CA GLN A 140 -0.13 4.99 -9.34
C GLN A 140 0.82 5.05 -10.54
N GLU A 141 0.35 5.59 -11.67
CA GLU A 141 1.32 5.98 -12.70
C GLU A 141 2.28 6.91 -11.99
N ILE A 142 3.56 6.61 -12.12
CA ILE A 142 4.60 7.47 -11.59
C ILE A 142 5.50 7.84 -12.75
N THR A 143 6.25 8.92 -12.64
CA THR A 143 7.48 9.05 -13.42
C THR A 143 8.61 9.01 -12.43
N ILE A 144 9.54 8.03 -12.43
CA ILE A 144 10.75 7.89 -11.61
C ILE A 144 12.09 8.17 -12.37
N PHE A 145 12.98 9.06 -11.93
CA PHE A 145 14.22 9.50 -12.61
C PHE A 145 14.01 9.91 -14.07
N ASN A 146 12.98 10.74 -14.31
CA ASN A 146 12.50 11.10 -15.64
C ASN A 146 12.16 9.88 -16.51
N LYS A 147 11.85 8.74 -15.88
CA LYS A 147 11.42 7.53 -16.55
C LYS A 147 10.00 7.29 -16.12
N PRO A 148 9.08 7.15 -17.05
CA PRO A 148 7.75 6.75 -16.68
C PRO A 148 7.89 5.42 -15.93
N ALA A 149 7.04 5.18 -14.93
CA ALA A 149 7.07 3.99 -14.10
C ALA A 149 5.72 3.77 -13.42
N LEU A 150 5.68 2.80 -12.53
CA LEU A 150 4.49 2.35 -11.84
C LEU A 150 4.79 2.11 -10.37
N PHE A 151 4.03 2.66 -9.42
CA PHE A 151 4.21 2.43 -7.97
C PHE A 151 3.03 1.74 -7.31
N THR A 152 3.31 0.81 -6.41
CA THR A 152 2.33 0.21 -5.51
C THR A 152 2.76 0.07 -4.08
N PRO A 153 1.87 -0.02 -3.08
CA PRO A 153 2.19 -0.48 -1.73
C PRO A 153 2.30 -2.03 -1.59
N TYR A 154 2.72 -2.76 -2.65
CA TYR A 154 2.69 -4.24 -2.72
C TYR A 154 3.93 -4.98 -3.29
N ARG A 155 4.32 -6.12 -2.67
CA ARG A 155 5.59 -6.87 -2.89
C ARG A 155 5.50 -7.58 -4.23
N ILE A 156 6.40 -7.29 -5.16
CA ILE A 156 6.43 -7.96 -6.47
C ILE A 156 7.69 -8.80 -6.57
N ASP A 157 7.63 -10.02 -7.16
CA ASP A 157 8.84 -10.81 -7.45
C ASP A 157 9.30 -10.72 -8.91
N SER A 158 10.60 -10.52 -9.07
CA SER A 158 11.31 -10.21 -10.30
C SER A 158 11.13 -11.24 -11.44
N LYS A 159 10.79 -12.50 -11.14
CA LYS A 159 10.54 -13.53 -12.17
C LYS A 159 9.29 -13.25 -13.01
N SER A 160 8.39 -12.37 -12.55
CA SER A 160 7.13 -12.07 -13.24
C SER A 160 7.24 -10.94 -14.27
N LEU A 161 8.44 -10.49 -14.61
CA LEU A 161 8.66 -9.34 -15.48
C LEU A 161 9.11 -9.75 -16.88
N LEU A 162 8.56 -9.12 -17.93
CA LEU A 162 9.02 -9.29 -19.30
C LEU A 162 10.50 -8.91 -19.41
N LYS A 163 11.23 -9.63 -20.26
CA LYS A 163 12.61 -9.27 -20.57
C LYS A 163 12.64 -7.84 -21.11
N GLY A 164 13.26 -6.94 -20.33
CA GLY A 164 13.29 -5.50 -20.60
C GLY A 164 12.46 -4.63 -19.65
N VAL A 165 11.76 -5.21 -18.66
CA VAL A 165 11.12 -4.49 -17.55
C VAL A 165 11.97 -4.62 -16.29
N TYR A 166 12.25 -3.50 -15.65
CA TYR A 166 13.07 -3.41 -14.44
C TYR A 166 12.18 -3.35 -13.20
N LYS A 167 12.41 -4.27 -12.26
CA LYS A 167 11.83 -4.22 -10.92
C LYS A 167 12.70 -3.44 -9.99
N TYR A 168 12.03 -2.72 -9.11
CA TYR A 168 12.61 -2.39 -7.84
C TYR A 168 11.56 -2.54 -6.75
N GLU A 169 11.93 -3.12 -5.63
CA GLU A 169 11.10 -2.98 -4.45
C GLU A 169 11.35 -1.58 -3.91
N CYS A 170 10.25 -0.88 -3.76
CA CYS A 170 10.17 0.26 -2.89
C CYS A 170 10.31 -0.33 -1.50
N GLN A 171 11.44 -0.03 -0.91
CA GLN A 171 11.38 0.18 0.51
C GLN A 171 10.35 1.26 0.70
N HIS A 172 9.29 0.89 1.45
CA HIS A 172 8.58 1.97 2.08
C HIS A 172 9.70 2.36 2.97
N ASP A 173 9.96 3.64 2.98
CA ASP A 173 10.36 4.17 4.25
C ASP A 173 9.69 3.38 5.38
N ASP A 174 10.39 3.02 6.44
CA ASP A 174 10.15 1.80 7.23
C ASP A 174 8.80 1.62 8.01
N ASN A 175 7.70 2.10 7.44
CA ASN A 175 6.73 3.01 8.03
C ASN A 175 5.31 2.79 7.46
N GLN A 176 5.09 2.13 6.32
CA GLN A 176 3.75 1.67 5.88
C GLN A 176 2.70 2.77 5.62
N ASP A 177 3.15 4.01 5.31
CA ASP A 177 2.32 5.21 5.00
C ASP A 177 1.89 5.47 3.54
N GLY A 178 2.74 6.07 2.70
CA GLY A 178 2.59 5.96 1.24
C GLY A 178 3.86 6.11 0.41
N ILE A 179 5.06 6.30 1.00
CA ILE A 179 6.31 6.85 0.38
C ILE A 179 7.50 5.89 0.10
N ILE A 180 8.22 6.15 -0.99
CA ILE A 180 9.28 5.30 -1.54
C ILE A 180 10.66 5.98 -1.49
N THR A 181 11.70 5.32 -1.00
CA THR A 181 13.04 5.96 -0.75
C THR A 181 14.20 5.27 -1.44
N MET A 182 14.15 3.96 -1.37
CA MET A 182 15.15 3.13 -1.92
C MET A 182 14.45 2.21 -2.86
N ILE A 183 15.00 2.19 -4.06
CA ILE A 183 14.71 1.13 -4.99
C ILE A 183 15.82 0.12 -4.85
N GLY A 184 15.52 -0.89 -4.06
CA GLY A 184 16.35 -2.06 -3.93
C GLY A 184 15.93 -3.12 -4.93
N LYS A 185 16.81 -4.09 -5.18
CA LYS A 185 16.38 -5.33 -5.85
C LYS A 185 15.50 -6.20 -4.95
N CYS A 186 15.73 -6.12 -3.64
CA CYS A 186 15.00 -6.84 -2.61
C CYS A 186 15.08 -6.03 -1.31
N ILE A 187 13.95 -5.89 -0.62
CA ILE A 187 13.76 -5.00 0.51
C ILE A 187 13.30 -5.83 1.68
N HIS A 188 14.13 -6.73 2.23
CA HIS A 188 13.66 -7.68 3.25
C HIS A 188 13.08 -7.06 4.51
N VAL A 189 13.36 -5.79 4.69
CA VAL A 189 12.80 -5.02 5.75
C VAL A 189 11.91 -4.02 5.05
N ASN A 190 10.73 -3.84 5.61
CA ASN A 190 9.98 -2.62 5.37
C ASN A 190 9.51 -2.43 3.96
N PHE A 191 8.54 -3.28 3.72
CA PHE A 191 8.01 -3.40 2.43
C PHE A 191 7.08 -2.29 2.02
N TRP A 192 7.53 -1.34 1.20
CA TRP A 192 6.51 -0.49 0.62
C TRP A 192 5.71 -1.29 -0.33
N GLY A 193 6.45 -1.69 -1.33
CA GLY A 193 5.91 -1.43 -2.61
C GLY A 193 6.85 -1.84 -3.67
N THR A 194 6.43 -1.60 -4.89
CA THR A 194 7.25 -1.96 -6.02
C THR A 194 7.11 -0.89 -7.08
N ILE A 195 8.26 -0.55 -7.64
CA ILE A 195 8.42 0.21 -8.85
C ILE A 195 8.71 -0.68 -10.05
N LEU A 196 8.04 -0.40 -11.17
CA LEU A 196 8.30 -1.03 -12.47
C LEU A 196 8.56 0.00 -13.55
N THR A 197 9.49 -0.27 -14.45
CA THR A 197 9.79 0.62 -15.57
C THR A 197 10.43 -0.11 -16.77
N THR A 198 10.22 0.35 -18.01
CA THR A 198 10.99 -0.12 -19.20
C THR A 198 12.36 0.53 -19.32
N LYS A 199 12.65 1.48 -18.45
CA LYS A 199 13.89 2.25 -18.48
C LYS A 199 14.74 1.86 -17.29
N LYS A 200 15.91 1.28 -17.56
CA LYS A 200 16.83 0.89 -16.50
C LYS A 200 17.15 2.08 -15.60
N ILE A 201 17.07 1.86 -14.30
CA ILE A 201 17.55 2.78 -13.29
C ILE A 201 18.86 2.20 -12.73
N GLY A 202 19.95 2.96 -12.88
CA GLY A 202 21.28 2.49 -12.48
C GLY A 202 21.41 2.44 -10.97
N LEU A 203 21.72 1.28 -10.40
CA LEU A 203 21.95 1.07 -8.96
C LEU A 203 23.46 1.16 -8.65
N HIS A 204 23.83 1.75 -7.51
CA HIS A 204 25.19 1.73 -6.96
C HIS A 204 25.20 0.81 -5.73
N HIS A 205 26.01 -0.25 -5.76
CA HIS A 205 26.07 -1.26 -4.68
C HIS A 205 24.72 -1.94 -4.32
N GLY A 206 23.86 -2.20 -5.32
CA GLY A 206 22.65 -3.05 -5.15
C GLY A 206 21.35 -2.29 -4.86
N TYR A 207 21.46 -0.99 -4.65
CA TYR A 207 20.34 -0.10 -4.43
C TYR A 207 20.56 1.21 -5.18
N ARG A 208 19.49 1.98 -5.31
CA ARG A 208 19.58 3.37 -5.72
C ARG A 208 18.69 4.17 -4.83
N ASN A 209 19.30 5.25 -4.42
CA ASN A 209 18.65 6.30 -3.71
C ASN A 209 17.67 6.97 -4.68
N VAL A 210 16.39 6.94 -4.33
CA VAL A 210 15.28 7.63 -5.01
C VAL A 210 14.98 8.90 -4.24
N ASP A 211 14.98 9.98 -4.97
CA ASP A 211 14.33 11.21 -4.62
C ASP A 211 12.88 11.15 -5.20
N GLU A 212 11.83 10.72 -4.46
CA GLU A 212 10.42 10.50 -4.92
C GLU A 212 9.77 11.74 -5.61
N ILE A 213 10.50 12.84 -5.77
CA ILE A 213 9.99 14.10 -6.31
C ILE A 213 10.77 14.50 -7.56
N LYS A 214 12.11 14.58 -7.47
CA LYS A 214 12.96 14.77 -8.67
C LYS A 214 12.89 13.57 -9.57
N ASP A 215 12.72 12.45 -8.89
CA ASP A 215 12.68 11.18 -9.51
C ASP A 215 11.23 10.82 -9.72
N MET A 216 10.32 10.82 -8.72
CA MET A 216 8.94 10.29 -8.82
C MET A 216 7.81 11.32 -9.07
N LEU A 217 6.72 10.93 -9.74
CA LEU A 217 5.52 11.77 -9.94
C LEU A 217 4.27 10.92 -10.06
N PHE A 218 3.54 10.75 -8.96
CA PHE A 218 2.23 10.10 -8.90
C PHE A 218 1.24 10.88 -9.76
N ALA A 219 0.81 10.30 -10.87
CA ALA A 219 -0.09 10.98 -11.79
C ALA A 219 -1.36 11.33 -11.04
N ASP A 220 -1.76 12.60 -11.12
CA ASP A 220 -3.06 13.11 -10.66
C ASP A 220 -4.15 12.66 -11.63
N ALA A 221 -4.25 11.36 -11.64
CA ALA A 221 -4.91 10.58 -12.62
C ALA A 221 -5.31 9.32 -11.88
N ARG A 222 -6.16 8.60 -12.55
CA ARG A 222 -6.49 7.28 -12.08
C ARG A 222 -5.19 6.47 -12.14
N SER A 223 -4.96 5.69 -11.08
CA SER A 223 -3.97 4.60 -11.10
C SER A 223 -3.97 3.86 -12.47
N ILE A 224 -2.81 3.46 -13.00
CA ILE A 224 -2.58 2.93 -14.36
C ILE A 224 -2.07 1.46 -14.39
N SER A 225 -2.04 0.80 -15.57
CA SER A 225 -1.56 -0.59 -15.78
C SER A 225 -0.13 -0.71 -16.33
N LEU A 226 0.50 -1.89 -16.14
CA LEU A 226 1.80 -2.19 -16.73
C LEU A 226 1.79 -2.30 -18.26
N HIS A 227 0.82 -2.95 -18.90
CA HIS A 227 0.79 -3.08 -20.38
C HIS A 227 0.50 -1.76 -21.10
N ASP A 228 -0.38 -0.91 -20.56
CA ASP A 228 -0.65 0.41 -21.14
C ASP A 228 0.55 1.32 -20.97
N TYR A 229 1.17 1.24 -19.80
CA TYR A 229 2.50 1.75 -19.59
C TYR A 229 3.51 1.21 -20.62
N LEU A 230 3.52 -0.08 -21.00
CA LEU A 230 4.41 -0.66 -22.02
C LEU A 230 4.07 -0.25 -23.46
N LYS A 231 2.80 -0.02 -23.80
CA LYS A 231 2.41 0.53 -25.11
C LYS A 231 2.82 2.00 -25.22
N LYS A 232 2.57 2.77 -24.15
CA LYS A 232 2.98 4.18 -24.01
C LYS A 232 4.52 4.29 -23.99
N TYR A 233 5.19 3.26 -23.45
CA TYR A 233 6.64 3.21 -23.29
C TYR A 233 7.25 1.83 -23.68
N PRO A 234 7.35 1.48 -24.99
CA PRO A 234 7.78 0.15 -25.47
C PRO A 234 9.17 -0.29 -25.01
N ILE A 235 9.33 -1.61 -24.86
CA ILE A 235 10.62 -2.24 -24.61
C ILE A 235 11.51 -2.06 -25.84
N VAL A 236 12.57 -1.28 -25.69
CA VAL A 236 13.54 -1.07 -26.77
C VAL A 236 14.56 -2.22 -26.74
N LYS A 237 14.69 -2.97 -27.85
CA LYS A 237 15.72 -4.01 -27.99
C LYS A 237 17.10 -3.34 -28.02
N SER A 238 17.93 -3.56 -27.00
CA SER A 238 19.33 -3.13 -27.03
C SER A 238 20.12 -4.03 -27.98
N ASN A 239 20.45 -3.53 -29.17
CA ASN A 239 21.51 -4.11 -30.00
C ASN A 239 22.85 -3.82 -29.32
N HIS A 240 23.30 -4.67 -28.41
CA HIS A 240 24.70 -4.69 -27.98
C HIS A 240 25.26 -6.07 -28.31
N SER A 241 25.78 -6.13 -29.53
CA SER A 241 26.88 -6.98 -29.93
C SER A 241 28.15 -6.55 -29.18
N ARG A 242 28.94 -7.56 -28.79
CA ARG A 242 30.27 -7.55 -28.16
C ARG A 242 30.30 -7.48 -26.64
#